data_AF-A0A9D9EPN7-F1
#
_entry.id   AF-A0A9D9EPN7-F1
#
_cell.length_a   1.000
_cell.length_b   1.000
_cell.length_c   1.000
_cell.angle_alpha   90.00
_cell.angle_beta   90.00
_cell.angle_gamma   90.00
#
_symmetry.space_group_name_H-M   'P 1'
#
loop_
_entity.id
_entity.type
_entity.pdbx_description
1 polymer ?
#
loop_
_entity_poly.entity_id
_entity_poly.type
_entity_poly.pdbx_seq_one_letter_code
_entity_poly.pdbx_strand_id
1 'polypeptide(L)'
;DALVGFSSGWTPGRRLTVFRIPVAGTGSAANGAGSISFTAPICFEDAFPSVTAALHNQGSGVLINLTNDSWSKTASAEYQHFAVARFRAVELRTTLLRVTNSGVTAVIRPDGSIQDALPLFRPCYLNAEIPVYRTGQTVYAVYGDWFAAVCAAFSLAAMAAAVSCKKNGVSAFRGNI
;
A
#
# COMPACT_ATOMS: atom_id res chain seq x y z
N ASP A 1 7.87 -8.25 27.17
CA ASP A 1 7.11 -7.70 26.03
C ASP A 1 7.27 -8.57 24.80
N ALA A 2 6.43 -9.59 24.67
CA ALA A 2 6.36 -10.39 23.46
C ALA A 2 5.37 -9.71 22.51
N LEU A 3 5.87 -9.25 21.36
CA LEU A 3 5.03 -8.88 20.22
C LEU A 3 4.11 -10.05 19.89
N VAL A 4 2.81 -9.83 20.03
CA VAL A 4 1.78 -10.83 19.73
C VAL A 4 1.93 -11.23 18.26
N GLY A 5 2.29 -12.49 17.98
CA GLY A 5 2.37 -13.04 16.62
C GLY A 5 3.69 -13.72 16.22
N PHE A 6 4.80 -13.53 16.94
CA PHE A 6 6.09 -14.13 16.58
C PHE A 6 6.47 -15.40 17.37
N SER A 7 5.61 -15.90 18.26
CA SER A 7 5.86 -17.14 19.02
C SER A 7 5.46 -18.43 18.28
N SER A 8 4.99 -18.37 17.03
CA SER A 8 4.52 -19.54 16.28
C SER A 8 4.85 -19.48 14.79
N GLY A 9 5.55 -20.51 14.29
CA GLY A 9 5.49 -21.21 12.98
C GLY A 9 5.30 -20.52 11.62
N TRP A 10 4.97 -19.24 11.53
CA TRP A 10 4.66 -18.61 10.24
C TRP A 10 5.94 -18.10 9.58
N THR A 11 6.31 -18.74 8.46
CA THR A 11 7.43 -18.29 7.62
C THR A 11 6.88 -17.57 6.39
N PRO A 12 7.45 -16.43 5.99
CA PRO A 12 7.05 -15.74 4.77
C PRO A 12 7.14 -16.68 3.56
N GLY A 13 6.16 -16.59 2.67
CA GLY A 13 6.19 -17.31 1.40
C GLY A 13 7.42 -16.91 0.57
N ARG A 14 7.98 -17.86 -0.18
CA ARG A 14 9.15 -17.62 -1.04
C ARG A 14 8.80 -17.22 -2.47
N ARG A 15 7.50 -17.11 -2.79
CA ARG A 15 7.01 -16.90 -4.17
C ARG A 15 5.89 -15.89 -4.18
N LEU A 16 5.98 -14.96 -5.12
CA LEU A 16 4.88 -14.07 -5.48
C LEU A 16 3.92 -14.85 -6.38
N THR A 17 2.64 -14.85 -6.01
CA THR A 17 1.61 -15.63 -6.72
C THR A 17 0.62 -14.69 -7.38
N VAL A 18 0.45 -14.83 -8.69
CA VAL A 18 -0.61 -14.16 -9.45
C VAL A 18 -1.74 -15.14 -9.68
N PHE A 19 -2.92 -14.76 -9.24
CA PHE A 19 -4.14 -15.50 -9.47
C PHE A 19 -4.81 -15.00 -10.74
N ARG A 20 -5.45 -15.90 -11.49
CA ARG A 20 -6.14 -15.57 -12.75
C ARG A 20 -7.56 -16.11 -12.69
N ILE A 21 -8.52 -15.23 -12.95
CA ILE A 21 -9.93 -15.56 -13.08
C ILE A 21 -10.29 -15.45 -14.56
N PRO A 22 -10.73 -16.54 -15.22
CA PRO A 22 -11.24 -16.46 -16.58
C PRO A 22 -12.56 -15.69 -16.58
N VAL A 23 -12.68 -14.68 -17.45
CA VAL A 23 -13.93 -13.93 -17.64
C VAL A 23 -14.62 -14.52 -18.85
N ALA A 24 -15.73 -15.21 -18.62
CA ALA A 24 -16.64 -15.60 -19.70
C ALA A 24 -17.31 -14.32 -20.24
N GLY A 25 -17.27 -14.14 -21.56
CA GLY A 25 -17.60 -12.89 -22.23
C GLY A 25 -18.91 -12.23 -21.79
N THR A 26 -18.79 -11.04 -21.22
CA THR A 26 -19.89 -10.07 -21.07
C THR A 26 -19.43 -8.73 -21.65
N GLY A 27 -19.84 -8.46 -22.90
CA GLY A 27 -19.93 -7.11 -23.47
C GLY A 27 -18.64 -6.45 -24.00
N SER A 28 -18.55 -6.35 -25.34
CA SER A 28 -17.66 -5.47 -26.13
C SER A 28 -16.14 -5.73 -26.15
N ALA A 29 -15.71 -6.98 -25.98
CA ALA A 29 -14.41 -7.43 -26.51
C ALA A 29 -14.53 -8.86 -27.03
N ALA A 30 -15.16 -9.01 -28.19
CA ALA A 30 -15.11 -10.22 -29.00
C ALA A 30 -13.72 -10.38 -29.66
N ASN A 31 -12.67 -10.57 -28.84
CA ASN A 31 -11.33 -10.99 -29.25
C ASN A 31 -10.65 -11.78 -28.12
N GLY A 32 -11.05 -13.04 -27.95
CA GLY A 32 -10.38 -14.03 -27.08
C GLY A 32 -10.71 -13.90 -25.60
N ALA A 33 -10.99 -15.03 -24.94
CA ALA A 33 -11.32 -15.10 -23.52
C ALA A 33 -10.33 -14.31 -22.64
N GLY A 34 -10.75 -13.18 -22.09
CA GLY A 34 -9.91 -12.37 -21.20
C GLY A 34 -9.84 -13.00 -19.81
N SER A 35 -8.66 -12.98 -19.18
CA SER A 35 -8.51 -13.29 -17.76
C SER A 35 -8.25 -12.03 -16.95
N ILE A 36 -8.85 -11.91 -15.77
CA ILE A 36 -8.47 -10.90 -14.78
C ILE A 36 -7.37 -11.49 -13.91
N SER A 37 -6.24 -10.80 -13.83
CA SER A 37 -5.12 -11.17 -12.94
C SER A 37 -5.17 -10.32 -11.67
N PHE A 38 -5.07 -10.97 -10.51
CA PHE A 38 -4.97 -10.29 -9.22
C PHE A 38 -3.87 -10.88 -8.35
N THR A 39 -3.41 -10.12 -7.37
CA THR A 39 -2.48 -10.57 -6.32
C THR A 39 -3.08 -10.30 -4.96
N ALA A 40 -2.67 -11.09 -3.96
CA ALA A 40 -3.31 -11.07 -2.65
C ALA A 40 -2.29 -10.84 -1.52
N PRO A 41 -1.98 -9.57 -1.16
CA PRO A 41 -1.23 -9.30 0.06
C PRO A 41 -2.08 -9.69 1.27
N ILE A 42 -1.51 -10.45 2.21
CA ILE A 42 -2.22 -10.98 3.38
C ILE A 42 -1.92 -10.14 4.62
N CYS A 43 -2.97 -9.71 5.31
CA CYS A 43 -2.89 -8.96 6.55
C CYS A 43 -1.96 -7.74 6.38
N PHE A 44 -0.89 -7.68 7.18
CA PHE A 44 0.11 -6.60 7.22
C PHE A 44 0.96 -6.44 5.97
N GLU A 45 0.90 -7.36 4.99
CA GLU A 45 1.70 -7.24 3.76
C GLU A 45 1.37 -5.99 2.95
N ASP A 46 0.15 -5.44 3.10
CA ASP A 46 -0.24 -4.19 2.45
C ASP A 46 0.38 -2.93 3.08
N ALA A 47 0.90 -3.04 4.30
CA ALA A 47 1.64 -1.98 4.95
C ALA A 47 3.03 -1.78 4.34
N PHE A 48 3.55 -2.79 3.63
CA PHE A 48 4.88 -2.76 3.02
C PHE A 48 4.79 -2.42 1.52
N PRO A 49 5.23 -1.21 1.10
CA PRO A 49 5.14 -0.79 -0.29
C PRO A 49 5.97 -1.69 -1.23
N SER A 50 7.13 -2.16 -0.78
CA SER A 50 7.99 -3.04 -1.58
C SER A 50 7.35 -4.38 -1.91
N VAL A 51 6.59 -4.97 -0.98
CA VAL A 51 5.89 -6.25 -1.16
C VAL A 51 4.75 -6.08 -2.17
N THR A 52 3.92 -5.06 -1.97
CA THR A 52 2.79 -4.78 -2.86
C THR A 52 3.22 -4.35 -4.26
N ALA A 53 4.28 -3.56 -4.39
CA ALA A 53 4.88 -3.22 -5.68
C ALA A 53 5.42 -4.47 -6.38
N ALA A 54 6.13 -5.35 -5.67
CA ALA A 54 6.64 -6.59 -6.24
C ALA A 54 5.51 -7.51 -6.73
N LEU A 55 4.41 -7.62 -5.97
CA LEU A 55 3.19 -8.34 -6.37
C LEU A 55 2.57 -7.71 -7.62
N HIS A 56 2.34 -6.39 -7.62
CA HIS A 56 1.75 -5.67 -8.75
C HIS A 56 2.57 -5.80 -10.03
N ASN A 57 3.90 -5.72 -9.92
CA ASN A 57 4.84 -5.88 -11.03
C ASN A 57 4.81 -7.27 -11.69
N GLN A 58 4.13 -8.27 -11.09
CA GLN A 58 3.86 -9.55 -11.74
C GLN A 58 2.71 -9.47 -12.78
N GLY A 59 2.16 -8.27 -13.03
CA GLY A 59 1.10 -8.03 -14.00
C GLY A 59 -0.31 -8.17 -13.43
N SER A 60 -0.49 -7.89 -12.13
CA SER A 60 -1.82 -7.89 -11.51
C SER A 60 -2.52 -6.54 -11.71
N GLY A 61 -3.76 -6.60 -12.20
CA GLY A 61 -4.61 -5.43 -12.40
C GLY A 61 -5.47 -5.06 -11.18
N VAL A 62 -5.39 -5.87 -10.13
CA VAL A 62 -6.13 -5.69 -8.86
C VAL A 62 -5.30 -6.26 -7.72
N LEU A 63 -5.32 -5.56 -6.58
CA LEU A 63 -4.84 -6.06 -5.29
C LEU A 63 -6.04 -6.50 -4.44
N ILE A 64 -6.01 -7.72 -3.91
CA ILE A 64 -7.03 -8.21 -2.99
C ILE A 64 -6.38 -8.46 -1.63
N ASN A 65 -6.50 -7.50 -0.71
CA ASN A 65 -6.01 -7.68 0.64
C ASN A 65 -6.99 -8.50 1.48
N LEU A 66 -6.50 -9.61 2.03
CA LEU A 66 -7.25 -10.47 2.95
C LEU A 66 -6.65 -10.29 4.35
N THR A 67 -7.40 -9.69 5.27
CA THR A 67 -6.88 -9.37 6.61
C THR A 67 -7.82 -9.78 7.74
N ASN A 68 -7.23 -10.17 8.86
CA ASN A 68 -7.92 -10.32 10.13
C ASN A 68 -7.45 -9.20 11.04
N ASP A 69 -8.26 -8.16 11.16
CA ASP A 69 -7.94 -7.03 12.02
C ASP A 69 -8.58 -7.14 13.42
N SER A 70 -9.40 -8.17 13.69
CA SER A 70 -10.04 -8.36 15.01
C SER A 70 -9.07 -8.46 16.20
N TRP A 71 -7.77 -8.60 15.97
CA TRP A 71 -6.74 -8.62 17.00
C TRP A 71 -6.64 -7.29 17.76
N SER A 72 -6.89 -6.16 17.08
CA SER A 72 -6.71 -4.82 17.65
C SER A 72 -7.89 -4.41 18.55
N LYS A 73 -9.10 -4.90 18.22
CA LYS A 73 -10.40 -4.54 18.82
C LYS A 73 -10.64 -3.04 18.98
N THR A 74 -9.91 -2.20 18.25
CA THR A 74 -9.93 -0.74 18.42
C THR A 74 -10.05 -0.04 17.08
N ALA A 75 -11.08 0.80 16.93
CA ALA A 75 -11.34 1.49 15.66
C ALA A 75 -10.14 2.32 15.17
N SER A 76 -9.36 2.92 16.08
CA SER A 76 -8.18 3.71 15.71
C SER A 76 -7.11 2.87 15.00
N ALA A 77 -6.83 1.66 15.50
CA ALA A 77 -5.87 0.76 14.87
C ALA A 77 -6.37 0.29 13.50
N GLU A 78 -7.66 -0.05 13.38
CA GLU A 78 -8.31 -0.40 12.12
C GLU A 78 -8.15 0.69 11.05
N TYR A 79 -8.43 1.94 11.44
CA TYR A 79 -8.32 3.07 10.52
C TYR A 79 -6.88 3.39 10.13
N GLN A 80 -5.92 3.21 11.05
CA GLN A 80 -4.51 3.39 10.73
C GLN A 80 -4.03 2.33 9.72
N HIS A 81 -4.35 1.06 9.95
CA HIS A 81 -4.01 -0.02 9.02
C HIS A 81 -4.66 0.21 7.64
N PHE A 82 -5.95 0.56 7.63
CA PHE A 82 -6.67 0.92 6.41
C PHE A 82 -6.04 2.12 5.67
N ALA A 83 -5.65 3.16 6.38
CA ALA A 83 -5.04 4.35 5.78
C ALA A 83 -3.73 4.00 5.07
N VAL A 84 -2.89 3.14 5.68
CA VAL A 84 -1.66 2.66 5.06
C VAL A 84 -1.96 1.81 3.83
N ALA A 85 -2.91 0.87 3.93
CA ALA A 85 -3.31 0.02 2.81
C ALA A 85 -3.83 0.84 1.61
N ARG A 86 -4.63 1.88 1.87
CA ARG A 86 -5.21 2.77 0.85
C ARG A 86 -4.15 3.42 -0.04
N PHE A 87 -2.97 3.75 0.49
CA PHE A 87 -1.88 4.32 -0.31
C PHE A 87 -1.40 3.37 -1.41
N ARG A 88 -1.48 2.06 -1.20
CA ARG A 88 -1.07 1.05 -2.20
C ARG A 88 -1.86 1.18 -3.50
N ALA A 89 -3.15 1.50 -3.41
CA ALA A 89 -3.99 1.75 -4.59
C ALA A 89 -3.50 2.95 -5.39
N VAL A 90 -3.09 4.02 -4.70
CA VAL A 90 -2.61 5.28 -5.30
C VAL A 90 -1.23 5.11 -5.94
N GLU A 91 -0.31 4.54 -5.18
CA GLU A 91 1.08 4.29 -5.58
C GLU A 91 1.18 3.42 -6.83
N LEU A 92 0.35 2.39 -6.90
CA LEU A 92 0.38 1.38 -7.95
C LEU A 92 -0.69 1.64 -9.02
N ARG A 93 -1.48 2.71 -8.89
CA ARG A 93 -2.58 3.09 -9.79
C ARG A 93 -3.46 1.89 -10.16
N THR A 94 -3.84 1.13 -9.14
CA THR A 94 -4.61 -0.11 -9.27
C THR A 94 -5.76 -0.12 -8.27
N THR A 95 -6.76 -0.97 -8.51
CA THR A 95 -7.84 -1.19 -7.55
C THR A 95 -7.34 -2.02 -6.38
N LEU A 96 -7.62 -1.56 -5.16
CA LEU A 96 -7.45 -2.36 -3.95
C LEU A 96 -8.82 -2.78 -3.42
N LEU A 97 -9.08 -4.08 -3.40
CA LEU A 97 -10.18 -4.68 -2.67
C LEU A 97 -9.65 -5.15 -1.32
N ARG A 98 -10.06 -4.49 -0.23
CA ARG A 98 -9.72 -4.89 1.13
C ARG A 98 -10.88 -5.66 1.74
N VAL A 99 -10.62 -6.89 2.16
CA VAL A 99 -11.60 -7.80 2.78
C VAL A 99 -11.13 -8.13 4.18
N THR A 100 -11.94 -7.73 5.16
CA THR A 100 -11.60 -7.82 6.58
C THR A 100 -12.69 -8.55 7.34
N ASN A 101 -12.35 -9.24 8.43
CA ASN A 101 -13.37 -9.83 9.31
C ASN A 101 -14.04 -8.85 10.29
N SER A 102 -13.34 -7.81 10.75
CA SER A 102 -13.87 -6.80 11.69
C SER A 102 -13.40 -5.37 11.43
N GLY A 103 -12.41 -5.22 10.53
CA GLY A 103 -11.86 -3.95 10.11
C GLY A 103 -12.63 -3.28 8.97
N VAL A 104 -11.95 -2.38 8.25
CA VAL A 104 -12.54 -1.65 7.12
C VAL A 104 -12.51 -2.54 5.87
N THR A 105 -13.65 -3.17 5.55
CA THR A 105 -13.86 -3.81 4.24
C THR A 105 -14.29 -2.76 3.23
N ALA A 106 -13.53 -2.59 2.14
CA ALA A 106 -13.77 -1.53 1.18
C ALA A 106 -13.19 -1.83 -0.21
N VAL A 107 -13.76 -1.15 -1.22
CA VAL A 107 -13.23 -1.07 -2.59
C VAL A 107 -12.60 0.31 -2.77
N ILE A 108 -11.30 0.34 -3.09
CA ILE A 108 -10.50 1.56 -3.23
C ILE A 108 -10.06 1.69 -4.69
N ARG A 109 -10.33 2.85 -5.28
CA ARG A 109 -9.94 3.19 -6.66
C ARG A 109 -8.46 3.60 -6.76
N PRO A 110 -7.89 3.65 -7.98
CA PRO A 110 -6.50 4.08 -8.23
C PRO A 110 -6.13 5.49 -7.76
N ASP A 111 -7.11 6.36 -7.50
CA ASP A 111 -6.92 7.71 -6.92
C ASP A 111 -7.03 7.70 -5.39
N GLY A 112 -7.27 6.53 -4.79
CA GLY A 112 -7.51 6.34 -3.38
C GLY A 112 -8.97 6.58 -2.98
N SER A 113 -9.87 7.03 -3.85
CA SER A 113 -11.27 7.22 -3.46
C SER A 113 -11.90 5.89 -3.03
N ILE A 114 -12.70 5.94 -1.97
CA ILE A 114 -13.45 4.77 -1.50
C ILE A 114 -14.72 4.70 -2.35
N GLN A 115 -14.88 3.61 -3.09
CA GLN A 115 -16.09 3.38 -3.87
C GLN A 115 -17.21 2.86 -2.97
N ASP A 116 -16.93 1.78 -2.26
CA ASP A 116 -17.88 1.09 -1.39
C ASP A 116 -17.15 0.67 -0.11
N ALA A 117 -17.83 0.70 1.04
CA ALA A 117 -17.26 0.27 2.32
C ALA A 117 -18.33 -0.26 3.28
N LEU A 118 -17.92 -1.16 4.18
CA LEU A 118 -18.75 -1.67 5.26
C LEU A 118 -18.47 -0.97 6.60
N PRO A 119 -19.45 -0.94 7.52
CA PRO A 119 -19.23 -0.46 8.88
C PRO A 119 -18.30 -1.38 9.67
N LEU A 120 -17.47 -0.80 10.53
CA LEU A 120 -16.58 -1.53 11.45
C LEU A 120 -17.37 -2.40 12.43
N PHE A 121 -16.78 -3.55 12.80
CA PHE A 121 -17.27 -4.44 13.87
C PHE A 121 -18.74 -4.89 13.73
N ARG A 122 -19.29 -4.94 12.51
CA ARG A 122 -20.64 -5.42 12.26
C ARG A 122 -20.65 -6.58 11.27
N PRO A 123 -21.39 -7.67 11.54
CA PRO A 123 -21.63 -8.71 10.55
C PRO A 123 -22.46 -8.15 9.38
N CYS A 124 -21.85 -8.03 8.21
CA CYS A 124 -22.44 -7.49 6.99
C CYS A 124 -21.81 -8.18 5.77
N TYR A 125 -22.41 -7.99 4.59
CA TYR A 125 -21.82 -8.37 3.31
C TYR A 125 -21.84 -7.16 2.37
N LEU A 126 -20.88 -7.12 1.44
CA LEU A 126 -20.81 -6.09 0.41
C LEU A 126 -20.89 -6.76 -0.96
N ASN A 127 -21.89 -6.38 -1.74
CA ASN A 127 -21.95 -6.70 -3.17
C ASN A 127 -21.50 -5.45 -3.94
N ALA A 128 -20.33 -5.52 -4.57
CA ALA A 128 -19.71 -4.38 -5.24
C ALA A 128 -19.11 -4.80 -6.59
N GLU A 129 -19.21 -3.91 -7.57
CA GLU A 129 -18.53 -4.05 -8.85
C GLU A 129 -17.09 -3.58 -8.72
N ILE A 130 -16.13 -4.46 -9.02
CA ILE A 130 -14.71 -4.17 -8.87
C ILE A 130 -14.15 -3.65 -10.20
N PRO A 131 -13.84 -2.35 -10.32
CA PRO A 131 -13.26 -1.82 -11.55
C PRO A 131 -11.85 -2.37 -11.75
N VAL A 132 -11.58 -2.92 -12.93
CA VAL A 132 -10.25 -3.44 -13.29
C VAL A 132 -9.58 -2.45 -14.22
N TYR A 133 -8.46 -1.89 -13.77
CA TYR A 133 -7.66 -0.96 -14.56
C TYR A 133 -6.49 -1.72 -15.17
N ARG A 134 -6.32 -1.60 -16.49
CA ARG A 134 -5.12 -2.07 -17.18
C ARG A 134 -4.10 -0.95 -17.22
N THR A 135 -3.54 -0.63 -16.06
CA THR A 135 -2.45 0.32 -15.91
C THR A 135 -1.12 -0.42 -15.98
N GLY A 136 -0.16 0.14 -16.71
CA GLY A 136 1.22 -0.35 -16.69
C GLY A 136 1.91 -0.01 -15.37
N GLN A 137 3.19 -0.37 -15.25
CA GLN A 137 3.97 -0.08 -14.05
C GLN A 137 4.07 1.43 -13.81
N THR A 138 3.78 1.87 -12.58
CA THR A 138 3.96 3.28 -12.19
C THR A 138 5.43 3.58 -11.91
N VAL A 139 5.80 4.86 -11.93
CA VAL A 139 7.17 5.30 -11.53
C VAL A 139 7.50 4.79 -10.12
N TYR A 140 6.53 4.81 -9.20
CA TYR A 140 6.71 4.30 -7.85
C TYR A 140 6.91 2.78 -7.83
N ALA A 141 6.14 2.02 -8.61
CA ALA A 141 6.28 0.57 -8.68
C ALA A 141 7.66 0.12 -9.17
N VAL A 142 8.34 0.95 -9.97
CA VAL A 142 9.68 0.65 -10.52
C VAL A 142 10.80 1.14 -9.59
N TYR A 143 10.71 2.38 -9.10
CA TYR A 143 11.83 3.04 -8.40
C TYR A 143 11.64 3.18 -6.89
N GLY A 144 10.46 2.84 -6.36
CA GLY A 144 10.15 2.92 -4.92
C GLY A 144 10.32 4.33 -4.36
N ASP A 145 10.89 4.42 -3.15
CA ASP A 145 10.97 5.65 -2.35
C ASP A 145 12.14 6.59 -2.72
N TRP A 146 12.72 6.46 -3.93
CA TRP A 146 13.87 7.27 -4.36
C TRP A 146 13.64 8.77 -4.22
N PHE A 147 12.44 9.25 -4.53
CA PHE A 147 12.09 10.67 -4.44
C PHE A 147 12.13 11.15 -2.99
N ALA A 148 11.58 10.36 -2.06
CA ALA A 148 11.63 10.66 -0.64
C ALA A 148 13.07 10.67 -0.12
N ALA A 149 13.91 9.75 -0.57
CA ALA A 149 15.33 9.71 -0.22
C ALA A 149 16.09 10.96 -0.70
N VAL A 150 15.84 11.41 -1.93
CA VAL A 150 16.44 12.65 -2.48
C VAL A 150 16.00 13.88 -1.68
N CYS A 151 14.70 14.01 -1.37
CA CYS A 151 14.20 15.10 -0.55
C CYS A 151 14.82 15.09 0.85
N ALA A 152 14.91 13.92 1.49
CA ALA A 152 15.53 13.79 2.80
C ALA A 152 17.01 14.18 2.79
N ALA A 153 17.77 13.74 1.78
CA ALA A 153 19.17 14.12 1.61
C ALA A 153 19.34 15.63 1.42
N PHE A 154 18.49 16.25 0.59
CA PHE A 154 18.49 17.69 0.37
C PHE A 154 18.17 18.47 1.66
N SER A 155 17.14 18.07 2.40
CA SER A 155 16.78 18.69 3.67
C SER A 155 17.90 18.59 4.70
N LEU A 156 18.56 17.43 4.82
CA LEU A 156 19.70 17.24 5.70
C LEU A 156 20.90 18.10 5.30
N ALA A 157 21.21 18.20 4.00
CA ALA A 157 22.27 19.07 3.49
C ALA A 157 21.99 20.54 3.80
N ALA A 158 20.75 21.00 3.62
CA ALA A 158 20.33 22.36 3.94
C ALA A 158 20.46 22.65 5.45
N MET A 159 20.03 21.72 6.30
CA MET A 159 20.20 21.84 7.76
C MET A 159 21.68 21.89 8.16
N ALA A 160 22.52 21.04 7.59
CA ALA A 160 23.96 21.02 7.86
C ALA A 160 24.65 22.31 7.42
N ALA A 161 24.27 22.88 6.27
CA ALA A 161 24.77 24.16 5.79
C ALA A 161 24.36 25.31 6.73
N ALA A 162 23.09 25.34 7.17
CA ALA A 162 22.60 26.35 8.11
C ALA A 162 23.33 26.30 9.46
N VAL A 163 23.55 25.10 10.01
CA VAL A 163 24.30 24.91 11.26
C VAL A 163 25.77 25.34 11.10
N SER A 164 26.39 25.02 9.97
CA SER A 164 27.77 25.40 9.68
C SER A 164 27.94 26.91 9.51
N CYS A 165 27.00 27.58 8.84
CA CYS A 165 26.97 29.04 8.69
C CYS A 165 26.85 29.73 10.05
N LYS A 166 26.02 29.21 10.97
CA LYS A 166 25.88 29.74 12.33
C LYS A 166 27.18 29.60 13.13
N LYS A 167 27.87 28.46 13.02
CA LYS A 167 29.16 28.24 13.71
C LYS A 167 30.26 29.19 13.19
N ASN A 168 30.33 29.40 11.88
CA ASN A 168 31.33 30.28 11.26
C ASN A 168 31.03 31.78 11.52
N GLY A 169 29.76 32.18 11.64
CA GLY A 169 29.40 33.53 12.06
C GLY A 169 29.72 33.83 13.53
N VAL A 170 29.63 32.83 14.41
CA VAL A 170 29.98 32.95 15.84
C VAL A 170 31.49 32.97 16.07
N SER A 171 32.28 32.23 15.27
CA SER A 171 33.75 32.29 15.37
C SER A 171 34.32 33.63 14.86
N ALA A 172 33.74 34.20 13.81
CA ALA A 172 34.14 35.52 13.29
C ALA A 172 33.93 36.66 14.29
N PHE A 173 32.90 36.57 15.15
CA PHE A 173 32.63 37.58 16.18
C PHE A 173 33.55 37.48 17.40
N ARG A 174 34.15 36.30 17.64
CA ARG A 174 35.03 36.03 18.79
C ARG A 174 36.52 36.30 18.53
N GLY A 175 36.92 36.44 17.27
CA GLY A 175 38.31 36.75 16.88
C GLY A 175 38.65 38.24 16.82
N ASN A 176 37.70 39.12 17.14
CA ASN A 176 37.82 40.58 17.00
C ASN A 176 37.64 41.34 18.34
N ILE A 177 37.83 40.64 19.46
CA ILE A 177 37.87 41.16 20.84
C ILE A 177 39.21 40.75 21.45
#